data_AF-A0A3M0X843-F1
#
_entry.id   AF-A0A3M0X843-F1
#
_cell.length_a   1.000
_cell.length_b   1.000
_cell.length_c   1.000
_cell.angle_alpha   90.00
_cell.angle_beta   90.00
_cell.angle_gamma   90.00
#
_symmetry.space_group_name_H-M   'P 1'
#
loop_
_entity.id
_entity.type
_entity.pdbx_description
1 polymer ?
#
loop_
_entity_poly.entity_id
_entity_poly.type
_entity_poly.pdbx_seq_one_letter_code
_entity_poly.pdbx_strand_id
1 'polypeptide(L)'
;EKGVVMIFTLGTGIGSVMFVNGRIVPNLELGHIYMRKQKHDAEHYASDRARKRDDLSWKAWAARLNAYLQYIEGLFSPNLIILGGGVSKKAEKFLPYLNTRARVVPAKLRNEAGIVGAAVAAASLQMTD
;
A
#
# COMPACT_ATOMS: atom_id res chain seq x y z
N GLU A 1 11.40 -11.12 5.52
CA GLU A 1 10.69 -11.68 4.35
C GLU A 1 11.70 -11.77 3.21
N LYS A 2 11.82 -12.91 2.54
CA LYS A 2 12.64 -13.05 1.32
C LYS A 2 11.71 -12.85 0.11
N GLY A 3 12.20 -12.29 -1.00
CA GLY A 3 11.39 -11.99 -2.17
C GLY A 3 10.88 -10.54 -2.23
N VAL A 4 9.74 -10.32 -2.88
CA VAL A 4 9.15 -9.01 -3.15
C VAL A 4 8.15 -8.65 -2.04
N VAL A 5 8.42 -7.56 -1.33
CA VAL A 5 7.52 -6.98 -0.33
C VAL A 5 7.07 -5.61 -0.82
N MET A 6 5.77 -5.37 -0.81
CA MET A 6 5.22 -4.07 -1.17
C MET A 6 4.45 -3.47 0.00
N ILE A 7 4.62 -2.17 0.20
CA ILE A 7 3.93 -1.41 1.22
C ILE A 7 3.10 -0.35 0.51
N PHE A 8 1.81 -0.26 0.84
CA PHE A 8 0.93 0.79 0.34
C PHE A 8 0.41 1.63 1.51
N THR A 9 0.60 2.94 1.46
CA THR A 9 0.04 3.86 2.44
C THR A 9 -1.25 4.45 1.90
N LEU A 10 -2.37 4.11 2.52
CA LEU A 10 -3.70 4.48 2.05
C LEU A 10 -4.25 5.63 2.92
N GLY A 11 -4.39 6.81 2.31
CA GLY A 11 -4.87 8.01 3.00
C GLY A 11 -5.48 9.00 2.01
N THR A 12 -5.06 10.25 2.11
CA THR A 12 -5.40 11.29 1.13
C THR A 12 -5.05 10.85 -0.29
N GLY A 13 -3.91 10.16 -0.42
CA GLY A 13 -3.44 9.53 -1.64
C GLY A 13 -3.10 8.04 -1.46
N ILE A 14 -2.35 7.49 -2.43
CA ILE A 14 -1.76 6.15 -2.36
C ILE A 14 -0.25 6.25 -2.57
N GLY A 15 0.50 6.13 -1.48
CA GLY A 15 1.96 5.99 -1.54
C GLY A 15 2.37 4.53 -1.69
N SER A 16 3.52 4.27 -2.30
CA SER A 16 4.05 2.91 -2.47
C SER A 16 5.54 2.80 -2.15
N VAL A 17 5.92 1.65 -1.59
CA VAL A 17 7.32 1.24 -1.40
C VAL A 17 7.46 -0.21 -1.80
N MET A 18 8.56 -0.56 -2.44
CA MET A 18 8.90 -1.95 -2.75
C MET A 18 10.26 -2.29 -2.17
N PHE A 19 10.37 -3.48 -1.59
CA PHE A 19 11.62 -4.12 -1.23
C PHE A 19 11.79 -5.40 -2.04
N VAL A 20 12.97 -5.60 -2.61
CA VAL A 20 13.39 -6.85 -3.25
C VAL A 20 14.53 -7.43 -2.42
N ASN A 21 14.26 -8.56 -1.76
CA ASN A 21 15.24 -9.21 -0.87
C ASN A 21 15.82 -8.25 0.18
N GLY A 22 14.96 -7.43 0.78
CA GLY A 22 15.34 -6.46 1.81
C GLY A 22 15.98 -5.17 1.29
N ARG A 23 16.21 -5.03 -0.02
CA ARG A 23 16.72 -3.79 -0.63
C ARG A 23 15.56 -2.95 -1.14
N ILE A 24 15.54 -1.67 -0.78
CA ILE A 24 14.50 -0.74 -1.22
C ILE A 24 14.65 -0.42 -2.70
N VAL A 25 13.53 -0.34 -3.41
CA VAL A 25 13.43 0.31 -4.72
C VAL A 25 12.90 1.72 -4.49
N PRO A 26 13.73 2.75 -4.71
CA PRO A 26 13.38 4.11 -4.33
C PRO A 26 12.36 4.74 -5.30
N ASN A 27 11.67 5.79 -4.83
CA ASN A 27 10.85 6.69 -5.64
C ASN A 27 9.73 6.02 -6.46
N LEU A 28 9.15 4.95 -5.92
CA LEU A 28 8.09 4.23 -6.59
C LEU A 28 6.72 4.90 -6.39
N GLU A 29 6.06 5.31 -7.47
CA GLU A 29 4.79 6.07 -7.46
C GLU A 29 3.61 5.26 -8.04
N LEU A 30 3.33 4.10 -7.45
CA LEU A 30 2.25 3.22 -7.92
C LEU A 30 0.84 3.71 -7.59
N GLY A 31 0.69 4.82 -6.87
CA GLY A 31 -0.60 5.50 -6.71
C GLY A 31 -1.11 6.11 -8.01
N HIS A 32 -0.20 6.48 -8.93
CA HIS A 32 -0.53 7.20 -10.15
C HIS A 32 -0.70 6.30 -11.39
N ILE A 33 -0.71 4.99 -11.21
CA ILE A 33 -0.92 4.05 -12.33
C ILE A 33 -2.37 4.06 -12.81
N TYR A 34 -2.56 3.91 -14.11
CA TYR A 34 -3.88 3.75 -14.71
C TYR A 34 -4.20 2.27 -14.87
N MET A 35 -5.22 1.82 -14.15
CA MET A 35 -5.71 0.44 -14.28
C MET A 35 -6.57 0.27 -15.53
N ARG A 36 -6.54 -0.93 -16.10
CA ARG A 36 -7.34 -1.25 -17.30
C ARG A 36 -8.81 -0.92 -17.05
N LYS A 37 -9.43 -0.18 -17.98
CA LYS A 37 -10.83 0.30 -17.92
C LYS A 37 -11.11 1.36 -16.84
N GLN A 38 -10.10 1.94 -16.19
CA GLN A 38 -10.27 3.11 -15.33
C GLN A 38 -9.94 4.40 -16.08
N LYS A 39 -10.73 5.45 -15.81
CA LYS A 39 -10.53 6.79 -16.40
C LYS A 39 -9.54 7.65 -15.61
N HIS A 40 -9.28 7.27 -14.36
CA HIS A 40 -8.39 7.98 -13.45
C HIS A 40 -7.35 7.01 -12.90
N ASP A 41 -6.32 7.56 -12.26
CA ASP A 41 -5.29 6.77 -11.61
C ASP A 41 -5.83 6.00 -10.38
N ALA A 42 -5.00 5.09 -9.88
CA ALA A 42 -5.33 4.25 -8.74
C ALA A 42 -5.64 5.07 -7.48
N GLU A 43 -4.94 6.19 -7.26
CA GLU A 43 -5.17 7.10 -6.15
C GLU A 43 -6.60 7.68 -6.17
N HIS A 44 -7.00 8.27 -7.30
CA HIS A 44 -8.34 8.84 -7.46
C HIS A 44 -9.43 7.77 -7.30
N TYR A 45 -9.13 6.53 -7.66
CA TYR A 45 -10.05 5.40 -7.63
C TYR A 45 -10.19 4.74 -6.25
N ALA A 46 -9.08 4.49 -5.55
CA ALA A 46 -9.00 3.58 -4.40
C ALA A 46 -8.39 4.19 -3.11
N SER A 47 -8.01 5.48 -3.09
CA SER A 47 -7.57 6.15 -1.85
C SER A 47 -8.68 6.19 -0.77
N ASP A 48 -8.31 6.51 0.47
CA ASP A 48 -9.31 6.78 1.53
C ASP A 48 -10.08 8.06 1.24
N ARG A 49 -9.45 9.03 0.56
CA ARG A 49 -10.14 10.20 0.03
C ARG A 49 -11.21 9.80 -0.97
N ALA A 50 -10.93 8.89 -1.91
CA ALA A 50 -11.93 8.37 -2.85
C ALA A 50 -13.10 7.69 -2.12
N ARG A 51 -12.82 6.90 -1.07
CA ARG A 51 -13.86 6.29 -0.23
C ARG A 51 -14.84 7.31 0.35
N LYS A 52 -14.30 8.41 0.90
CA LYS A 52 -15.10 9.48 1.53
C LYS A 52 -15.82 10.33 0.49
N ARG A 53 -15.14 10.71 -0.59
CA ARG A 53 -15.69 11.52 -1.68
C ARG A 53 -16.91 10.85 -2.31
N ASP A 54 -16.83 9.54 -2.52
CA ASP A 54 -17.87 8.76 -3.19
C ASP A 54 -18.83 8.08 -2.19
N ASP A 55 -18.78 8.43 -0.91
CA ASP A 55 -19.58 7.86 0.20
C ASP A 55 -19.67 6.32 0.20
N LEU A 56 -18.52 5.66 0.03
CA LEU A 56 -18.47 4.21 -0.09
C LEU A 56 -18.47 3.53 1.28
N SER A 57 -19.30 2.49 1.39
CA SER A 57 -19.17 1.50 2.46
C SER A 57 -17.78 0.84 2.42
N TRP A 58 -17.34 0.31 3.56
CA TRP A 58 -16.04 -0.40 3.63
C TRP A 58 -15.95 -1.56 2.65
N LYS A 59 -17.03 -2.32 2.45
CA LYS A 59 -17.08 -3.41 1.47
C LYS A 59 -16.95 -2.92 0.03
N ALA A 60 -17.67 -1.85 -0.33
CA ALA A 60 -17.61 -1.28 -1.67
C ALA A 60 -16.23 -0.69 -1.98
N TRP A 61 -15.63 0.01 -1.03
CA TRP A 61 -14.26 0.51 -1.18
C TRP A 61 -13.22 -0.61 -1.18
N ALA A 62 -13.37 -1.64 -0.35
CA ALA A 62 -12.49 -2.80 -0.36
C ALA A 62 -12.48 -3.50 -1.73
N ALA A 63 -13.60 -3.53 -2.45
CA ALA A 63 -13.63 -4.05 -3.82
C ALA A 63 -12.75 -3.22 -4.78
N ARG A 64 -12.74 -1.88 -4.64
CA ARG A 64 -11.85 -1.01 -5.41
C ARG A 64 -10.38 -1.22 -5.06
N LEU A 65 -10.08 -1.27 -3.76
CA LEU A 65 -8.73 -1.58 -3.28
C LEU A 65 -8.28 -2.96 -3.76
N ASN A 66 -9.15 -3.97 -3.71
CA ASN A 66 -8.84 -5.31 -4.19
C ASN A 66 -8.51 -5.33 -5.68
N ALA A 67 -9.27 -4.60 -6.51
CA ALA A 67 -8.96 -4.47 -7.93
C ALA A 67 -7.57 -3.85 -8.16
N TYR A 68 -7.21 -2.84 -7.37
CA TYR A 68 -5.86 -2.26 -7.38
C TYR A 68 -4.80 -3.28 -6.98
N LEU A 69 -4.98 -3.97 -5.85
CA LEU A 69 -4.01 -4.96 -5.39
C LEU A 69 -3.84 -6.11 -6.39
N GLN A 70 -4.92 -6.62 -6.99
CA GLN A 70 -4.84 -7.65 -8.02
C GLN A 70 -4.11 -7.17 -9.29
N TYR A 71 -4.27 -5.90 -9.66
CA TYR A 71 -3.51 -5.30 -10.75
C TYR A 71 -2.00 -5.27 -10.42
N ILE A 72 -1.65 -4.82 -9.20
CA ILE A 72 -0.27 -4.86 -8.69
C ILE A 72 0.28 -6.30 -8.67
N GLU A 73 -0.51 -7.28 -8.24
CA GLU A 73 -0.08 -8.68 -8.22
C GLU A 73 0.22 -9.22 -9.61
N GLY A 74 -0.52 -8.78 -10.63
CA GLY A 74 -0.25 -9.12 -12.02
C GLY A 74 1.08 -8.55 -12.53
N LEU A 75 1.52 -7.39 -12.00
CA LEU A 75 2.75 -6.73 -12.42
C LEU A 75 3.99 -7.23 -11.67
N PHE A 76 3.86 -7.46 -10.36
CA PHE A 76 5.02 -7.63 -9.48
C PHE A 76 5.05 -8.95 -8.72
N SER A 77 3.94 -9.71 -8.69
CA SER A 77 3.82 -10.98 -7.95
C SER A 77 4.43 -10.94 -6.53
N PRO A 78 4.00 -10.00 -5.66
CA PRO A 78 4.59 -9.84 -4.33
C PRO A 78 4.33 -11.05 -3.43
N ASN A 79 5.26 -11.33 -2.52
CA ASN A 79 5.09 -12.32 -1.47
C ASN A 79 4.25 -11.77 -0.31
N LEU A 80 4.42 -10.49 -0.01
CA LEU A 80 3.78 -9.80 1.10
C LEU A 80 3.37 -8.38 0.69
N ILE A 81 2.15 -8.02 1.04
CA ILE A 81 1.62 -6.67 0.95
C ILE A 81 1.33 -6.15 2.35
N ILE A 82 1.88 -4.98 2.68
CA ILE A 82 1.64 -4.31 3.96
C ILE A 82 0.81 -3.05 3.70
N LEU A 83 -0.34 -2.93 4.35
CA LEU A 83 -1.23 -1.78 4.22
C LEU A 83 -1.05 -0.82 5.39
N GLY A 84 -0.46 0.34 5.12
CA GLY A 84 -0.25 1.44 6.05
C GLY A 84 -1.22 2.61 5.83
N GLY A 85 -0.88 3.76 6.41
CA GLY A 85 -1.72 4.96 6.36
C GLY A 85 -2.91 4.92 7.33
N GLY A 86 -3.74 5.97 7.32
CA GLY A 86 -4.77 6.18 8.33
C GLY A 86 -5.81 5.05 8.39
N VAL A 87 -6.14 4.44 7.24
CA VAL A 87 -7.13 3.34 7.16
C VAL A 87 -6.62 2.04 7.77
N SER A 88 -5.31 1.84 7.93
CA SER A 88 -4.75 0.64 8.56
C SER A 88 -5.25 0.43 10.00
N LYS A 89 -5.73 1.50 10.66
CA LYS A 89 -6.40 1.44 11.98
C LYS A 89 -7.77 0.78 11.96
N LYS A 90 -8.35 0.60 10.78
CA LYS A 90 -9.69 0.03 10.51
C LYS A 90 -9.60 -1.23 9.65
N ALA A 91 -8.46 -1.92 9.71
CA ALA A 91 -8.16 -3.10 8.90
C ALA A 91 -9.25 -4.19 9.01
N GLU A 92 -9.81 -4.37 10.20
CA GLU A 92 -10.90 -5.29 10.48
C GLU A 92 -12.15 -5.05 9.62
N LYS A 93 -12.35 -3.80 9.15
CA LYS A 93 -13.52 -3.42 8.36
C LYS A 93 -13.40 -3.75 6.88
N PHE A 94 -12.19 -3.97 6.37
CA PHE A 94 -11.98 -4.12 4.92
C PHE A 94 -11.11 -5.31 4.52
N LEU A 95 -10.16 -5.74 5.36
CA LEU A 95 -9.30 -6.90 5.07
C LEU A 95 -10.10 -8.17 4.74
N PRO A 96 -11.23 -8.50 5.41
CA PRO A 96 -12.01 -9.68 5.07
C PRO A 96 -12.60 -9.70 3.66
N TYR A 97 -12.63 -8.56 2.97
CA TYR A 97 -13.13 -8.43 1.61
C TYR A 97 -12.04 -8.45 0.54
N LEU A 98 -10.76 -8.56 0.95
CA LEU A 98 -9.65 -8.64 0.02
C LEU A 98 -9.41 -10.10 -0.39
N ASN A 99 -9.17 -10.31 -1.68
CA ASN A 99 -8.87 -11.59 -2.29
C ASN A 99 -7.61 -11.45 -3.15
N THR A 100 -6.45 -11.64 -2.51
CA THR A 100 -5.11 -11.49 -3.08
C THR A 100 -4.35 -12.81 -2.96
N ARG A 101 -3.44 -13.08 -3.90
CA ARG A 101 -2.50 -14.21 -3.82
C ARG A 101 -1.41 -13.97 -2.77
N ALA A 102 -0.92 -12.74 -2.70
CA ALA A 102 0.03 -12.27 -1.71
C ALA A 102 -0.63 -12.21 -0.34
N ARG A 103 0.14 -12.51 0.70
CA ARG A 103 -0.29 -12.31 2.07
C ARG A 103 -0.46 -10.80 2.32
N VAL A 104 -1.61 -10.37 2.81
CA VAL A 104 -1.90 -8.96 3.13
C VAL A 104 -1.99 -8.79 4.64
N VAL A 105 -1.26 -7.81 5.18
CA VAL A 105 -1.28 -7.47 6.62
C VAL A 105 -1.36 -5.96 6.83
N PRO A 106 -1.96 -5.48 7.92
CA PRO A 106 -1.89 -4.06 8.28
C PRO A 106 -0.50 -3.73 8.84
N ALA A 107 -0.02 -2.51 8.59
CA ALA A 107 1.23 -2.01 9.16
C ALA A 107 1.12 -1.90 10.69
N LYS A 108 2.03 -2.54 11.43
CA LYS A 108 2.04 -2.50 12.90
C LYS A 108 2.24 -1.08 13.46
N LEU A 109 3.17 -0.34 12.87
CA LEU A 109 3.52 1.02 13.28
C LEU A 109 2.57 2.09 12.71
N ARG A 110 1.63 1.71 11.84
CA ARG A 110 0.60 2.61 11.29
C ARG A 110 1.19 3.92 10.75
N ASN A 111 0.88 5.05 11.40
CA ASN A 111 1.32 6.39 11.01
C ASN A 111 2.79 6.66 11.38
N GLU A 112 3.34 5.95 12.37
CA GLU A 112 4.70 6.11 12.85
C GLU A 112 5.71 5.37 11.97
N ALA A 113 5.26 4.50 11.06
CA ALA A 113 6.13 3.74 10.19
C ALA A 113 7.09 4.63 9.38
N GLY A 114 6.63 5.80 8.94
CA GLY A 114 7.44 6.76 8.18
C GLY A 114 8.56 7.38 9.00
N ILE A 115 8.25 7.91 10.19
CA ILE A 115 9.26 8.58 11.04
C ILE A 115 10.29 7.59 11.57
N VAL A 116 9.85 6.38 11.95
CA VAL A 116 10.75 5.29 12.37
C VAL A 116 11.64 4.86 11.20
N GLY A 117 11.08 4.70 10.00
CA GLY A 117 11.84 4.34 8.80
C GLY A 117 12.91 5.37 8.45
N ALA A 118 12.58 6.67 8.55
CA ALA A 118 13.54 7.75 8.33
C ALA A 118 14.68 7.72 9.35
N ALA A 119 14.38 7.51 10.63
CA ALA A 119 15.40 7.40 11.69
C ALA A 119 16.33 6.20 11.46
N VAL A 120 15.79 5.03 11.10
CA VAL A 120 16.59 3.83 10.79
C VAL A 120 17.49 4.05 9.56
N ALA A 121 16.98 4.73 8.53
CA ALA A 121 17.75 5.05 7.34
C ALA A 121 18.92 6.01 7.67
N ALA A 122 18.66 7.06 8.44
CA ALA A 122 19.68 8.01 8.88
C ALA A 122 20.75 7.33 9.76
N ALA A 123 20.35 6.48 10.71
CA ALA A 123 21.27 5.73 11.55
C ALA A 123 22.16 4.78 10.73
N SER A 124 21.60 4.14 9.70
CA SER A 124 22.38 3.25 8.83
C SER A 124 23.43 3.98 8.01
N LEU A 125 23.17 5.22 7.59
CA LEU A 125 24.14 6.05 6.86
C LEU A 125 25.33 6.47 7.75
N GLN A 126 25.07 6.78 9.02
CA GLN A 126 26.13 7.12 9.97
C GLN A 126 27.06 5.96 10.33
N MET A 127 26.62 4.71 10.11
CA MET A 127 27.43 3.51 10.37
C MET A 127 28.28 3.08 9.16
N THR A 128 28.08 3.72 8.01
CA THR A 128 28.86 3.48 6.78
C THR A 128 29.95 4.51 6.53
N ASP A 129 30.02 5.54 7.39
CA ASP A 129 31.09 6.54 7.47
C ASP A 129 32.10 6.17 8.57
#